data_AF-A0A538QF34-F1
#
_entry.id   AF-A0A538QF34-F1
#
_cell.length_a   1.000
_cell.length_b   1.000
_cell.length_c   1.000
_cell.angle_alpha   90.00
_cell.angle_beta   90.00
_cell.angle_gamma   90.00
#
_symmetry.space_group_name_H-M   'P 1'
#
loop_
_entity.id
_entity.type
_entity.pdbx_description
1 polymer ?
#
loop_
_entity_poly.entity_id
_entity_poly.type
_entity_poly.pdbx_seq_one_letter_code
_entity_poly.pdbx_strand_id
1 'polypeptide(L)'
;MDLATSVAASGLLGAGDRTLLVAVIGLLLLVIIGLVAVAVLLRRRNRIHASLSPLTPRPRAPASAPPVPAAPRSRPRPAQHARGGGAGGGLAVATSSAMVCPTCRTEYHGMTYCTRDARRLVPPEEMLGGPGLGPLRALSRSAGLVCMACRRAYEPGLRTCPHDGNELVPFSVYNATRPRRARTTEPAGVIARICPVCGAKYDLNARFCGHDAGQLIVIN
;
A
#
# COMPACT_ATOMS: atom_id res chain seq x y z
N MET A 1 21.43 -45.53 -62.93
CA MET A 1 20.79 -46.32 -61.85
C MET A 1 20.41 -45.33 -60.77
N ASP A 2 19.22 -45.50 -60.18
CA ASP A 2 18.63 -44.71 -59.07
C ASP A 2 17.87 -43.41 -59.39
N LEU A 3 16.67 -43.55 -59.97
CA LEU A 3 15.64 -42.50 -60.00
C LEU A 3 14.20 -43.03 -59.84
N ALA A 4 14.01 -44.24 -59.30
CA ALA A 4 12.73 -44.95 -59.32
C ALA A 4 12.02 -45.11 -57.96
N THR A 5 12.48 -44.48 -56.87
CA THR A 5 11.98 -44.78 -55.50
C THR A 5 11.23 -43.67 -54.78
N SER A 6 10.81 -42.58 -55.46
CA SER A 6 10.21 -41.40 -54.80
C SER A 6 8.77 -41.05 -55.20
N VAL A 7 7.90 -42.05 -55.46
CA VAL A 7 6.49 -41.75 -55.83
C VAL A 7 5.44 -42.41 -54.92
N ALA A 8 5.84 -43.20 -53.91
CA ALA A 8 4.87 -43.98 -53.11
C ALA A 8 4.47 -43.36 -51.75
N ALA A 9 4.83 -42.12 -51.41
CA ALA A 9 4.60 -41.57 -50.06
C ALA A 9 3.48 -40.52 -49.94
N SER A 10 2.83 -40.10 -51.02
CA SER A 10 1.89 -38.96 -50.99
C SER A 10 0.41 -39.34 -50.91
N GLY A 11 0.07 -40.63 -50.79
CA GLY A 11 -1.30 -41.13 -50.90
C GLY A 11 -2.13 -41.18 -49.62
N LEU A 12 -1.56 -40.96 -48.43
CA LEU A 12 -2.25 -41.17 -47.14
C LEU A 12 -2.68 -39.89 -46.40
N LEU A 13 -2.41 -38.70 -46.95
CA LEU A 13 -2.71 -37.42 -46.29
C LEU A 13 -4.16 -36.94 -46.43
N GLY A 14 -5.01 -37.62 -47.22
CA GLY A 14 -6.39 -37.15 -47.47
C GLY A 14 -7.39 -37.46 -46.34
N ALA A 15 -7.15 -38.50 -45.54
CA ALA A 15 -8.07 -38.94 -44.49
C ALA A 15 -7.57 -38.62 -43.06
N GLY A 16 -6.25 -38.56 -42.86
CA GLY A 16 -5.63 -38.28 -41.56
C GLY A 16 -5.80 -36.84 -41.09
N ASP A 17 -5.83 -35.87 -42.00
CA ASP A 17 -5.95 -34.45 -41.62
C ASP A 17 -7.31 -34.11 -41.00
N ARG A 18 -8.40 -34.74 -41.48
CA ARG A 18 -9.73 -34.54 -40.90
C ARG A 18 -9.83 -35.16 -39.50
N THR A 19 -9.28 -36.35 -39.30
CA THR A 19 -9.28 -37.02 -37.98
C THR A 19 -8.38 -36.29 -36.99
N LEU A 20 -7.21 -35.82 -37.43
CA LEU A 20 -6.29 -35.03 -36.62
C LEU A 20 -6.91 -33.68 -36.23
N LEU A 21 -7.55 -32.98 -37.17
CA LEU A 21 -8.24 -31.72 -36.89
C LEU A 21 -9.39 -31.92 -35.87
N VAL A 22 -10.19 -32.97 -36.02
CA VAL A 22 -11.26 -33.30 -35.06
C VAL A 22 -10.66 -33.62 -33.68
N ALA A 23 -9.55 -34.36 -33.62
CA ALA A 23 -8.86 -34.67 -32.36
C ALA A 23 -8.32 -33.41 -31.66
N VAL A 24 -7.71 -32.49 -32.42
CA VAL A 24 -7.19 -31.22 -31.88
C VAL A 24 -8.32 -30.35 -31.34
N ILE A 25 -9.42 -30.20 -32.10
CA ILE A 25 -10.59 -29.43 -31.64
C ILE A 25 -11.16 -30.07 -30.37
N GLY A 26 -11.28 -31.40 -30.32
CA GLY A 26 -11.75 -32.12 -29.14
C GLY A 26 -10.88 -31.87 -27.90
N LEU A 27 -9.55 -31.94 -28.05
CA LEU A 27 -8.60 -31.66 -26.97
C LEU A 27 -8.72 -30.21 -26.48
N LEU A 28 -8.83 -29.26 -27.41
CA LEU A 28 -8.91 -27.82 -27.10
C LEU A 28 -10.21 -27.50 -26.33
N LEU A 29 -11.34 -28.08 -26.74
CA LEU A 29 -12.61 -27.98 -26.00
C LEU A 29 -12.51 -28.57 -24.59
N LEU A 30 -11.83 -29.70 -24.43
CA LEU A 30 -11.64 -30.35 -23.13
C LEU A 30 -10.80 -29.46 -22.18
N VAL A 31 -9.75 -28.82 -22.69
CA VAL A 31 -8.94 -27.85 -21.94
C VAL A 31 -9.76 -26.62 -21.54
N ILE A 32 -10.56 -26.06 -22.46
CA ILE A 32 -11.42 -24.91 -22.17
C ILE A 32 -12.44 -25.26 -21.07
N ILE A 33 -13.10 -26.42 -21.16
CA ILE A 33 -14.06 -26.88 -20.14
C ILE A 33 -13.36 -27.04 -18.78
N GLY A 34 -12.15 -27.60 -18.75
CA GLY A 34 -11.34 -27.73 -17.54
C GLY A 34 -11.02 -26.37 -16.90
N LEU A 35 -10.58 -25.39 -17.70
CA LEU A 35 -10.29 -24.03 -17.21
C LEU A 35 -11.54 -23.33 -16.66
N VAL A 36 -12.69 -23.48 -17.33
CA VAL A 36 -13.97 -22.94 -16.86
C VAL A 36 -14.38 -23.59 -15.52
N ALA A 37 -14.25 -24.91 -15.39
CA ALA A 37 -14.54 -25.63 -14.15
C ALA A 37 -13.64 -25.16 -12.99
N VAL A 38 -12.33 -25.00 -13.23
CA VAL A 38 -11.37 -24.47 -12.24
C VAL A 38 -11.73 -23.03 -11.85
N ALA A 39 -12.04 -22.17 -12.81
CA ALA A 39 -12.43 -20.78 -12.54
C ALA A 39 -13.73 -20.71 -11.70
N VAL A 40 -14.71 -21.57 -11.98
CA VAL A 40 -15.96 -21.66 -11.19
C VAL A 40 -15.68 -22.16 -9.77
N LEU A 41 -14.82 -23.16 -9.59
CA LEU A 41 -14.42 -23.66 -8.27
C LEU A 41 -13.69 -22.59 -7.44
N LEU A 42 -12.78 -21.83 -8.06
CA LEU A 42 -12.09 -20.71 -7.40
C LEU A 42 -13.07 -19.59 -7.02
N ARG A 43 -14.03 -19.26 -7.89
CA ARG A 43 -15.10 -18.30 -7.56
C ARG A 43 -15.97 -18.77 -6.40
N ARG A 44 -16.32 -20.07 -6.34
CA ARG A 44 -17.08 -20.65 -5.23
C ARG A 44 -16.30 -20.57 -3.91
N ARG A 45 -15.01 -20.92 -3.91
CA ARG A 45 -14.15 -20.78 -2.72
C ARG A 45 -14.10 -19.35 -2.19
N ASN A 46 -13.92 -18.36 -3.07
CA ASN A 46 -13.90 -16.95 -2.68
C ASN A 46 -15.23 -16.49 -2.06
N ARG A 47 -16.37 -17.01 -2.52
CA ARG A 47 -17.67 -16.71 -1.90
C ARG A 47 -17.79 -17.28 -0.49
N ILE A 48 -17.30 -18.50 -0.26
CA ILE A 48 -17.30 -19.13 1.08
C ILE A 48 -16.41 -18.33 2.06
N HIS A 49 -15.25 -17.86 1.61
CA HIS A 49 -14.39 -17.01 2.45
C HIS A 49 -15.02 -15.65 2.76
N ALA A 50 -15.79 -15.07 1.84
CA ALA A 50 -16.51 -13.83 2.10
C ALA A 50 -17.60 -13.98 3.17
N SER A 51 -18.27 -15.14 3.26
CA SER A 51 -19.26 -15.41 4.30
C SER A 51 -18.67 -15.68 5.69
N LEU A 52 -17.40 -16.09 5.76
CA LEU A 52 -16.68 -16.33 7.02
C LEU A 52 -15.93 -15.10 7.54
N SER A 53 -16.07 -13.94 6.88
CA SER A 53 -15.64 -12.67 7.48
C SER A 53 -16.31 -12.56 8.86
N PRO A 54 -15.54 -12.62 9.96
CA PRO A 54 -16.08 -12.60 11.29
C PRO A 54 -16.96 -11.36 11.41
N LEU A 55 -18.18 -11.53 11.92
CA LEU A 55 -19.05 -10.43 12.32
C LEU A 55 -18.21 -9.40 13.06
N THR A 56 -17.84 -8.32 12.35
CA THR A 56 -17.13 -7.20 12.95
C THR A 56 -17.99 -6.79 14.14
N PRO A 57 -17.48 -6.85 15.38
CA PRO A 57 -18.29 -6.58 16.55
C PRO A 57 -18.93 -5.22 16.35
N ARG A 58 -20.27 -5.23 16.27
CA ARG A 58 -21.09 -4.04 16.08
C ARG A 58 -20.60 -3.01 17.10
N PRO A 59 -20.12 -1.82 16.67
CA PRO A 59 -19.66 -0.82 17.61
C PRO A 59 -20.78 -0.57 18.61
N ARG A 60 -20.53 -0.89 19.88
CA ARG A 60 -21.46 -0.58 20.98
C ARG A 60 -21.79 0.89 20.83
N ALA A 61 -23.08 1.20 20.72
CA ALA A 61 -23.55 2.57 20.72
C ALA A 61 -22.90 3.30 21.91
N PRO A 62 -22.32 4.49 21.70
CA PRO A 62 -21.67 5.23 22.76
C PRO A 62 -22.70 5.43 23.87
N ALA A 63 -22.42 4.84 25.04
CA ALA A 63 -23.18 5.10 26.24
C ALA A 63 -23.21 6.63 26.43
N SER A 64 -24.41 7.17 26.53
CA SER A 64 -24.68 8.58 26.79
C SER A 64 -23.79 9.09 27.91
N ALA A 65 -22.86 9.98 27.56
CA ALA A 65 -21.98 10.64 28.51
C ALA A 65 -22.84 11.41 29.54
N PRO A 66 -22.49 11.36 30.84
CA PRO A 66 -23.18 12.14 31.86
C PRO A 66 -23.00 13.65 31.58
N PRO A 67 -24.00 14.49 31.94
CA PRO A 67 -23.95 15.92 31.72
C PRO A 67 -22.78 16.54 32.51
N VAL A 68 -21.87 17.20 31.79
CA VAL A 68 -20.74 17.94 32.37
C VAL A 68 -21.28 19.21 33.04
N PRO A 69 -20.98 19.46 34.33
CA PRO A 69 -21.38 20.69 35.01
C PRO A 69 -20.69 21.91 34.40
N ALA A 70 -21.48 22.96 34.16
CA ALA A 70 -21.07 24.21 33.56
C ALA A 70 -19.96 24.91 34.38
N ALA A 71 -18.81 25.15 33.74
CA ALA A 71 -17.72 25.91 34.34
C ALA A 71 -18.05 27.42 34.44
N PRO A 72 -17.59 28.11 35.50
CA PRO A 72 -17.86 29.52 35.72
C PRO A 72 -17.13 30.44 34.74
N ARG A 73 -17.85 31.46 34.26
CA ARG A 73 -17.38 32.52 33.34
C ARG A 73 -16.30 33.38 34.02
N SER A 74 -15.07 33.34 33.52
CA SER A 74 -14.00 34.24 33.93
C SER A 74 -14.04 35.57 33.17
N ARG A 75 -13.88 36.65 33.94
CA ARG A 75 -13.88 38.09 33.61
C ARG A 75 -13.01 38.53 32.40
N PRO A 76 -13.33 39.69 31.81
CA PRO A 76 -12.50 40.35 30.79
C PRO A 76 -11.25 40.97 31.41
N ARG A 77 -10.08 40.73 30.80
CA ARG A 77 -8.78 41.29 31.20
C ARG A 77 -8.46 42.53 30.35
N PRO A 78 -7.98 43.64 30.95
CA PRO A 78 -7.74 44.89 30.24
C PRO A 78 -6.45 44.85 29.40
N ALA A 79 -6.46 45.68 28.35
CA ALA A 79 -5.34 45.94 27.45
C ALA A 79 -4.22 46.74 28.14
N GLN A 80 -2.99 46.25 28.03
CA GLN A 80 -1.73 46.99 28.27
C GLN A 80 -0.77 46.58 27.14
N HIS A 81 -0.53 47.48 26.19
CA HIS A 81 0.62 48.39 26.09
C HIS A 81 1.92 47.71 25.65
N ALA A 82 2.40 48.20 24.50
CA ALA A 82 3.67 47.91 23.87
C ALA A 82 4.87 48.36 24.72
N ARG A 83 5.96 47.59 24.70
CA ARG A 83 7.35 48.05 24.47
C ARG A 83 8.37 46.93 24.67
N GLY A 84 9.40 46.94 23.83
CA GLY A 84 10.77 46.72 24.28
C GLY A 84 11.33 45.33 24.06
N GLY A 85 12.34 45.25 23.19
CA GLY A 85 13.22 44.09 23.08
C GLY A 85 14.03 43.84 24.35
N GLY A 86 14.52 42.61 24.46
CA GLY A 86 15.42 42.16 25.51
C GLY A 86 16.10 40.88 25.05
N ALA A 87 17.29 41.04 24.48
CA ALA A 87 18.27 39.98 24.36
C ALA A 87 18.79 39.63 25.77
N GLY A 88 19.05 38.34 26.02
CA GLY A 88 20.01 37.90 27.03
C GLY A 88 19.45 37.02 28.14
N GLY A 89 19.88 35.75 28.12
CA GLY A 89 20.43 35.09 29.31
C GLY A 89 19.45 34.48 30.30
N GLY A 90 19.19 33.18 30.15
CA GLY A 90 18.51 32.38 31.17
C GLY A 90 18.35 30.92 30.76
N LEU A 91 19.46 30.19 30.64
CA LEU A 91 19.51 28.73 30.47
C LEU A 91 18.97 28.01 31.72
N ALA A 92 17.65 28.04 31.93
CA ALA A 92 16.99 26.96 32.62
C ALA A 92 16.76 25.87 31.56
N VAL A 93 17.65 24.87 31.55
CA VAL A 93 17.42 23.60 30.85
C VAL A 93 16.22 22.94 31.52
N ALA A 94 15.01 23.41 31.20
CA ALA A 94 13.84 22.55 31.27
C ALA A 94 14.16 21.43 30.29
N THR A 95 14.47 20.25 30.82
CA THR A 95 14.64 19.02 30.04
C THR A 95 13.30 18.74 29.38
N SER A 96 13.05 19.43 28.27
CA SER A 96 11.79 19.43 27.56
C SER A 96 11.67 18.08 26.89
N SER A 97 10.97 17.15 27.55
CA SER A 97 10.45 15.92 26.93
C SER A 97 9.34 16.22 25.92
N ALA A 98 9.42 17.38 25.27
CA ALA A 98 8.56 17.81 24.20
C ALA A 98 8.97 17.05 22.95
N MET A 99 8.02 16.35 22.35
CA MET A 99 8.22 15.55 21.16
C MET A 99 7.28 16.10 20.08
N VAL A 100 7.82 16.41 18.90
CA VAL A 100 7.11 17.07 17.81
C VAL A 100 6.80 16.07 16.70
N CYS A 101 5.58 16.11 16.16
CA CYS A 101 5.24 15.28 15.01
C CYS A 101 5.88 15.86 13.73
N PRO A 102 6.67 15.08 12.96
CA PRO A 102 7.33 15.59 11.76
C PRO A 102 6.36 15.94 10.62
N THR A 103 5.12 15.45 10.68
CA THR A 103 4.11 15.67 9.64
C THR A 103 3.14 16.79 9.99
N CYS A 104 2.55 16.78 11.19
CA CYS A 104 1.60 17.83 11.59
C CYS A 104 2.22 18.98 12.39
N ARG A 105 3.50 18.88 12.76
CA ARG A 105 4.26 19.88 13.55
C ARG A 105 3.61 20.24 14.89
N THR A 106 2.76 19.36 15.40
CA THR A 106 2.16 19.51 16.73
C THR A 106 3.12 18.97 17.78
N GLU A 107 3.26 19.71 18.88
CA GLU A 107 4.07 19.36 20.03
C GLU A 107 3.24 18.51 21.02
N TYR A 108 3.88 17.50 21.58
CA TYR A 108 3.28 16.56 22.52
C TYR A 108 4.23 16.33 23.69
N HIS A 109 3.68 16.09 24.88
CA HIS A 109 4.45 15.83 26.10
C HIS A 109 4.12 14.43 26.64
N GLY A 110 5.17 13.66 27.00
CA GLY A 110 5.01 12.32 27.56
C GLY A 110 4.48 11.26 26.59
N MET A 111 4.36 11.60 25.31
CA MET A 111 3.91 10.72 24.24
C MET A 111 5.07 10.44 23.29
N THR A 112 5.15 9.21 22.79
CA THR A 112 6.16 8.79 21.81
C THR A 112 5.63 8.77 20.37
N TYR A 113 4.30 8.79 20.20
CA TYR A 113 3.63 8.75 18.90
C TYR A 113 2.55 9.83 18.78
N CYS A 114 2.41 10.39 17.58
CA CYS A 114 1.35 11.34 17.27
C CYS A 114 0.01 10.62 17.17
N THR A 115 -1.01 11.16 17.83
CA THR A 115 -2.37 10.58 17.83
C THR A 115 -3.08 10.67 16.48
N ARG A 116 -2.63 11.57 15.59
CA ARG A 116 -3.29 11.84 14.31
C ARG A 116 -2.85 10.87 13.22
N ASP A 117 -1.54 10.73 13.05
CA ASP A 117 -0.90 9.97 11.98
C ASP A 117 -0.08 8.76 12.46
N ALA A 118 -0.03 8.53 13.78
CA ALA A 118 0.73 7.45 14.42
C ALA A 118 2.24 7.47 14.11
N ARG A 119 2.79 8.60 13.66
CA ARG A 119 4.24 8.75 13.46
C ARG A 119 4.95 8.94 14.79
N ARG A 120 6.17 8.42 14.88
CA ARG A 120 7.05 8.66 16.03
C ARG A 120 7.30 10.17 16.12
N LEU A 121 7.06 10.70 17.30
CA LEU A 121 7.36 12.07 17.61
C LEU A 121 8.89 12.19 17.73
N VAL A 122 9.46 13.24 17.16
CA VAL A 122 10.90 13.50 17.19
C VAL A 122 11.18 14.70 18.10
N PRO A 123 12.28 14.69 18.86
CA PRO A 123 12.68 15.86 19.64
C PRO A 123 12.80 17.10 18.73
N PRO A 124 12.40 18.29 19.19
CA PRO A 124 12.49 19.51 18.39
C PRO A 124 13.92 19.79 17.92
N GLU A 125 14.93 19.36 18.69
CA GLU A 125 16.35 19.47 18.32
C GLU A 125 16.68 18.65 17.06
N GLU A 126 16.05 17.48 16.89
CA GLU A 126 16.24 16.62 15.71
C GLU A 126 15.52 17.19 14.47
N MET A 127 14.45 17.98 14.67
CA MET A 127 13.78 18.72 13.60
C MET A 127 14.56 19.94 13.12
N LEU A 128 15.33 20.60 14.00
CA LEU A 128 16.13 21.79 13.68
C LEU A 128 17.61 21.47 13.37
N GLY A 129 18.10 20.29 13.75
CA GLY A 129 19.50 19.86 13.69
C GLY A 129 20.03 19.47 12.29
N GLY A 130 20.06 20.43 11.37
CA GLY A 130 21.21 20.69 10.47
C GLY A 130 21.51 19.78 9.24
N PRO A 131 22.32 20.31 8.28
CA PRO A 131 22.36 19.88 6.87
C PRO A 131 23.39 18.78 6.51
N GLY A 132 24.03 18.12 7.49
CA GLY A 132 25.27 17.35 7.24
C GLY A 132 25.13 15.82 7.10
N LEU A 133 24.10 15.22 7.69
CA LEU A 133 23.85 13.77 7.66
C LEU A 133 22.36 13.57 7.38
N GLY A 134 21.98 13.80 6.13
CA GLY A 134 20.62 14.19 5.77
C GLY A 134 19.49 13.21 6.17
N PRO A 135 18.26 13.75 6.33
CA PRO A 135 17.03 13.02 6.72
C PRO A 135 16.58 11.96 5.69
N LEU A 136 17.25 11.88 4.53
CA LEU A 136 16.98 10.88 3.50
C LEU A 136 17.44 9.47 3.86
N ARG A 137 18.36 9.26 4.82
CA ARG A 137 18.73 7.90 5.27
C ARG A 137 17.76 7.31 6.30
N ALA A 138 17.16 8.13 7.16
CA ALA A 138 16.19 7.67 8.17
C ALA A 138 14.81 7.35 7.57
N LEU A 139 14.41 8.03 6.50
CA LEU A 139 13.15 7.76 5.80
C LEU A 139 13.19 6.54 4.85
N SER A 140 14.38 6.01 4.53
CA SER A 140 14.56 5.12 3.38
C SER A 140 14.93 3.65 3.72
N ARG A 141 15.14 3.28 4.99
CA ARG A 141 15.51 1.89 5.35
C ARG A 141 14.63 1.18 6.36
N SER A 142 13.75 1.89 7.03
CA SER A 142 12.75 1.29 7.89
C SER A 142 11.50 1.05 7.06
N ALA A 143 11.47 -0.06 6.33
CA ALA A 143 10.23 -0.57 5.75
C ALA A 143 9.20 -0.71 6.89
N GLY A 144 8.31 0.27 7.02
CA GLY A 144 7.39 0.36 8.14
C GLY A 144 6.55 -0.89 8.28
N LEU A 145 6.09 -1.16 9.50
CA LEU A 145 5.12 -2.21 9.73
C LEU A 145 3.71 -1.63 9.48
N VAL A 146 2.79 -2.42 8.95
CA VAL A 146 1.42 -1.98 8.63
C VAL A 146 0.43 -2.87 9.37
N CYS A 147 -0.57 -2.25 9.99
CA CYS A 147 -1.69 -2.99 10.56
C CYS A 147 -2.60 -3.50 9.43
N MET A 148 -2.86 -4.80 9.35
CA MET A 148 -3.78 -5.35 8.33
C MET A 148 -5.24 -4.92 8.52
N ALA A 149 -5.63 -4.53 9.75
CA ALA A 149 -6.99 -4.06 10.05
C ALA A 149 -7.20 -2.58 9.71
N CYS A 150 -6.52 -1.65 10.41
CA CYS A 150 -6.70 -0.21 10.17
C CYS A 150 -5.86 0.35 9.01
N ARG A 151 -4.92 -0.43 8.44
CA ARG A 151 -4.05 -0.04 7.32
C ARG A 151 -3.15 1.18 7.57
N ARG A 152 -2.90 1.50 8.84
CA ARG A 152 -1.92 2.52 9.23
C ARG A 152 -0.50 1.93 9.23
N ALA A 153 0.47 2.75 8.86
CA ALA A 153 1.89 2.41 8.90
C ALA A 153 2.51 2.88 10.23
N TYR A 154 3.45 2.09 10.73
CA TYR A 154 4.15 2.25 12.00
C TYR A 154 5.64 2.03 11.79
N GLU A 155 6.45 2.54 12.71
CA GLU A 155 7.89 2.29 12.68
C GLU A 155 8.24 0.83 13.03
N PRO A 156 9.37 0.33 12.51
CA PRO A 156 9.88 -0.98 12.89
C PRO A 156 10.29 -0.98 14.37
N GLY A 157 9.72 -1.92 15.14
CA GLY A 157 9.95 -2.04 16.57
C GLY A 157 8.67 -2.31 17.35
N LEU A 158 7.52 -1.82 16.86
CA LEU A 158 6.22 -2.22 17.37
C LEU A 158 5.78 -3.53 16.73
N ARG A 159 5.48 -4.55 17.52
CA ARG A 159 4.90 -5.81 17.00
C ARG A 159 3.39 -5.76 16.87
N THR A 160 2.74 -4.85 17.59
CA THR A 160 1.29 -4.81 17.76
C THR A 160 0.76 -3.39 17.52
N CYS A 161 -0.38 -3.29 16.83
CA CYS A 161 -1.08 -2.05 16.54
C CYS A 161 -1.60 -1.42 17.85
N PRO A 162 -1.23 -0.17 18.17
CA PRO A 162 -1.73 0.51 19.37
C PRO A 162 -3.24 0.77 19.34
N HIS A 163 -3.86 0.81 18.16
CA HIS A 163 -5.28 1.09 18.00
C HIS A 163 -6.15 -0.16 18.06
N ASP A 164 -5.72 -1.24 17.39
CA ASP A 164 -6.54 -2.44 17.18
C ASP A 164 -6.03 -3.67 17.93
N GLY A 165 -4.81 -3.63 18.49
CA GLY A 165 -4.16 -4.80 19.09
C GLY A 165 -3.72 -5.87 18.09
N ASN A 166 -3.87 -5.64 16.78
CA ASN A 166 -3.48 -6.60 15.74
C ASN A 166 -1.98 -6.60 15.47
N GLU A 167 -1.43 -7.73 15.04
CA GLU A 167 -0.02 -7.83 14.66
C GLU A 167 0.30 -6.94 13.45
N LEU A 168 1.40 -6.21 13.55
CA LEU A 168 1.87 -5.34 12.48
C LEU A 168 2.75 -6.14 11.53
N VAL A 169 2.43 -6.11 10.24
CA VAL A 169 3.16 -6.87 9.21
C VAL A 169 4.14 -5.97 8.46
N PRO A 170 5.34 -6.45 8.08
CA PRO A 170 6.24 -5.67 7.23
C PRO A 170 5.56 -5.17 5.96
N PHE A 171 5.83 -3.93 5.55
CA PHE A 171 5.22 -3.32 4.36
C PHE A 171 5.38 -4.17 3.09
N SER A 172 6.51 -4.88 2.96
CA SER A 172 6.78 -5.84 1.88
C SER A 172 5.77 -6.99 1.88
N VAL A 173 5.54 -7.61 3.05
CA VAL A 173 4.56 -8.69 3.24
C VAL A 173 3.14 -8.17 2.98
N TYR A 174 2.79 -7.01 3.53
CA TYR A 174 1.50 -6.36 3.30
C TYR A 174 1.24 -6.14 1.80
N ASN A 175 2.22 -5.65 1.04
CA ASN A 175 2.08 -5.44 -0.41
C ASN A 175 1.97 -6.74 -1.20
N ALA A 176 2.61 -7.82 -0.74
CA ALA A 176 2.51 -9.13 -1.36
C ALA A 176 1.15 -9.82 -1.09
N THR A 177 0.62 -9.68 0.14
CA THR A 177 -0.63 -10.32 0.58
C THR A 177 -1.87 -9.51 0.25
N ARG A 178 -1.75 -8.19 0.10
CA ARG A 178 -2.87 -7.37 -0.35
C ARG A 178 -3.33 -7.94 -1.68
N PRO A 179 -4.61 -8.34 -1.83
CA PRO A 179 -5.12 -8.74 -3.12
C PRO A 179 -4.79 -7.56 -4.03
N ARG A 180 -3.88 -7.79 -4.99
CA ARG A 180 -3.71 -6.89 -6.12
C ARG A 180 -5.12 -6.84 -6.66
N ARG A 181 -5.88 -5.79 -6.31
CA ARG A 181 -7.07 -5.44 -7.05
C ARG A 181 -6.55 -5.48 -8.46
N ALA A 182 -6.97 -6.49 -9.22
CA ALA A 182 -6.62 -6.60 -10.62
C ALA A 182 -6.83 -5.18 -11.11
N ARG A 183 -5.74 -4.51 -11.48
CA ARG A 183 -5.83 -3.15 -11.97
C ARG A 183 -6.58 -3.34 -13.27
N THR A 184 -7.90 -3.31 -13.19
CA THR A 184 -8.83 -3.04 -14.29
C THR A 184 -8.69 -1.56 -14.62
N THR A 185 -7.45 -1.12 -14.79
CA THR A 185 -7.06 -0.20 -15.83
C THR A 185 -6.50 -1.12 -16.90
N GLU A 186 -7.38 -1.87 -17.56
CA GLU A 186 -7.15 -2.03 -18.99
C GLU A 186 -7.13 -0.60 -19.53
N PRO A 187 -5.97 -0.09 -20.00
CA PRO A 187 -5.96 1.20 -20.64
C PRO A 187 -6.87 1.06 -21.85
N ALA A 188 -7.97 1.81 -21.85
CA ALA A 188 -8.91 1.86 -22.95
C ALA A 188 -8.19 2.39 -24.19
N GLY A 189 -7.55 1.53 -24.98
CA GLY A 189 -7.02 1.82 -26.31
C GLY A 189 -5.94 2.92 -26.45
N VAL A 190 -5.58 3.66 -25.39
CA VAL A 190 -4.60 4.75 -25.47
C VAL A 190 -3.21 4.22 -25.09
N ILE A 191 -2.25 4.40 -26.00
CA ILE A 191 -0.85 3.97 -25.99
C ILE A 191 -0.20 4.08 -24.59
N ALA A 192 -0.11 2.99 -23.84
CA ALA A 192 0.44 3.01 -22.48
C ALA A 192 1.98 2.94 -22.48
N ARG A 193 2.62 3.61 -21.51
CA ARG A 193 4.06 3.47 -21.28
C ARG A 193 4.35 2.26 -20.38
N ILE A 194 5.41 1.51 -20.66
CA ILE A 194 5.81 0.35 -19.85
C ILE A 194 7.13 0.61 -19.13
N CYS A 195 7.27 0.06 -17.92
CA CYS A 195 8.57 -0.05 -17.27
C CYS A 195 9.34 -1.28 -17.80
N PRO A 196 10.59 -1.14 -18.28
CA PRO A 196 11.36 -2.28 -18.78
C PRO A 196 11.80 -3.26 -17.67
N VAL A 197 11.89 -2.79 -16.42
CA VAL A 197 12.35 -3.60 -15.28
C VAL A 197 11.21 -4.45 -14.72
N CYS A 198 10.04 -3.85 -14.47
CA CYS A 198 8.93 -4.54 -13.80
C CYS A 198 7.76 -4.91 -14.72
N GLY A 199 7.75 -4.47 -15.98
CA GLY A 199 6.68 -4.75 -16.94
C GLY A 199 5.34 -4.07 -16.63
N ALA A 200 5.29 -3.19 -15.63
CA ALA A 200 4.07 -2.47 -15.29
C ALA A 200 3.73 -1.41 -16.34
N LYS A 201 2.46 -1.34 -16.72
CA LYS A 201 1.91 -0.33 -17.63
C LYS A 201 1.46 0.90 -16.83
N TYR A 202 1.74 2.07 -17.38
CA TYR A 202 1.45 3.37 -16.80
C TYR A 202 0.78 4.27 -17.84
N ASP A 203 0.12 5.32 -17.35
CA ASP A 203 -0.49 6.36 -18.17
C ASP A 203 0.57 7.15 -18.96
N LEU A 204 0.21 7.77 -20.09
CA LEU A 204 1.15 8.52 -20.95
C LEU A 204 1.80 9.69 -20.21
N ASN A 205 1.09 10.26 -19.23
CA ASN A 205 1.59 11.36 -18.42
C ASN A 205 2.69 10.94 -17.43
N ALA A 206 2.86 9.64 -17.18
CA ALA A 206 3.93 9.14 -16.32
C ALA A 206 5.27 9.07 -17.09
N ARG A 207 6.32 9.69 -16.53
CA ARG A 207 7.68 9.63 -17.09
C ARG A 207 8.57 8.57 -16.45
N PHE A 208 8.27 8.19 -15.20
CA PHE A 208 9.09 7.28 -14.40
C PHE A 208 8.23 6.22 -13.73
N CYS A 209 8.80 5.04 -13.56
CA CYS A 209 8.16 3.95 -12.85
C CYS A 209 8.08 4.26 -11.34
N GLY A 210 6.91 4.11 -10.75
CA GLY A 210 6.75 4.32 -9.30
C GLY A 210 7.41 3.24 -8.43
N HIS A 211 7.97 2.18 -9.03
CA HIS A 211 8.59 1.06 -8.30
C HIS A 211 10.12 1.17 -8.26
N ASP A 212 10.74 1.37 -9.42
CA ASP A 212 12.19 1.38 -9.64
C ASP A 212 12.74 2.75 -10.06
N ALA A 213 11.87 3.76 -10.21
CA ALA A 213 12.21 5.09 -10.75
C ALA A 213 12.83 5.07 -12.16
N GLY A 214 12.86 3.93 -12.85
CA GLY A 214 13.33 3.81 -14.23
C GLY A 214 12.45 4.59 -15.20
N GLN A 215 13.07 5.09 -16.28
CA GLN A 215 12.36 5.80 -17.33
C GLN A 215 11.40 4.86 -18.06
N LEU A 216 10.14 5.30 -18.21
CA LEU A 216 9.11 4.51 -18.87
C LEU A 216 9.24 4.65 -20.39
N ILE A 217 9.15 3.53 -21.10
CA ILE A 217 9.28 3.46 -22.56
C ILE A 217 7.89 3.40 -23.17
N VAL A 218 7.64 4.20 -24.21
CA VAL A 218 6.41 4.12 -24.99
C VAL A 218 6.54 2.91 -25.93
N ILE A 219 5.60 1.96 -25.85
CA ILE A 219 5.48 0.89 -26.84
C ILE A 219 4.29 1.25 -27.73
N ASN A 220 4.54 1.41 -29.02
CA ASN A 220 3.52 1.59 -30.05
C ASN A 220 3.21 0.25 -30.72
#